data_AF-A0A4R1EY24-F1
#
_entry.id   AF-A0A4R1EY24-F1
#
_cell.length_a   1.000
_cell.length_b   1.000
_cell.length_c   1.000
_cell.angle_alpha   90.00
_cell.angle_beta   90.00
_cell.angle_gamma   90.00
#
_symmetry.space_group_name_H-M   'P 1'
#
loop_
_entity.id
_entity.type
_entity.pdbx_description
1 polymer ?
#
loop_
_entity_poly.entity_id
_entity_poly.type
_entity_poly.pdbx_seq_one_letter_code
_entity_poly.pdbx_strand_id
1 'polypeptide(L)'
;MSREKLVSLEAVNPETATGRAKELFDEAKSTVGFVPNMYANMANNTALLDTYFHGYGKFHEGSGLSSQEQEVIFLAISSTNNCEYCMGAHSMIADKMSGVPADVLQAIRAGKEIPDAKLAALDAFTREMVTSRGNPDKDAIAAFHAAGYEDKDMLAIVLAISVKVISNYSNHLFASQLDDAFAAYSWPE
;
A
#
# COMPACT_ATOMS: atom_id res chain seq x y z
N MET A 1 -7.16 9.92 -17.79
CA MET A 1 -6.61 11.29 -17.81
C MET A 1 -5.72 11.42 -16.58
N SER A 2 -4.51 11.95 -16.69
CA SER A 2 -3.62 12.11 -15.52
C SER A 2 -4.36 12.82 -14.39
N ARG A 3 -4.41 12.20 -13.21
CA ARG A 3 -5.15 12.73 -12.06
C ARG A 3 -4.65 14.13 -11.69
N GLU A 4 -5.56 15.07 -11.46
CA GLU A 4 -5.22 16.44 -11.07
C GLU A 4 -5.11 16.56 -9.54
N LYS A 5 -4.22 17.46 -9.09
CA LYS A 5 -4.05 17.79 -7.68
C LYS A 5 -5.31 18.49 -7.15
N LEU A 6 -5.85 18.00 -6.04
CA LEU A 6 -7.12 18.45 -5.45
C LEU A 6 -6.95 19.45 -4.29
N VAL A 7 -5.71 19.69 -3.87
CA VAL A 7 -5.37 20.56 -2.72
C VAL A 7 -4.38 21.66 -3.12
N SER A 8 -4.37 22.78 -2.39
CA SER A 8 -3.45 23.90 -2.62
C SER A 8 -2.10 23.78 -1.90
N LEU A 9 -1.90 22.74 -1.09
CA LEU A 9 -0.68 22.51 -0.33
C LEU A 9 0.45 22.05 -1.24
N GLU A 10 1.63 22.65 -1.13
CA GLU A 10 2.84 22.16 -1.80
C GLU A 10 3.55 21.09 -0.98
N ALA A 11 4.35 20.25 -1.65
CA ALA A 11 5.16 19.25 -0.96
C ALA A 11 6.15 19.94 -0.01
N VAL A 12 6.32 19.39 1.20
CA VAL A 12 7.33 19.90 2.14
C VAL A 12 8.71 19.53 1.61
N ASN A 13 9.58 20.53 1.43
CA ASN A 13 10.94 20.31 0.93
C ASN A 13 11.79 19.56 1.99
N PRO A 14 12.29 18.35 1.68
CA PRO A 14 13.08 17.58 2.64
C PRO A 14 14.42 18.20 3.05
N GLU A 15 15.00 19.06 2.21
CA GLU A 15 16.30 19.69 2.47
C GLU A 15 16.21 20.89 3.42
N THR A 16 15.02 21.47 3.58
CA THR A 16 14.78 22.64 4.45
C THR A 16 13.81 22.36 5.58
N ALA A 17 13.28 21.14 5.68
CA ALA A 17 12.39 20.75 6.76
C ALA A 17 13.07 20.85 8.13
N THR A 18 12.29 21.16 9.16
CA THR A 18 12.75 21.22 10.55
C THR A 18 11.78 20.46 11.47
N GLY A 19 12.20 20.23 12.73
CA GLY A 19 11.39 19.52 13.71
C GLY A 19 10.99 18.10 13.27
N ARG A 20 9.77 17.68 13.61
CA ARG A 20 9.30 16.30 13.37
C ARG A 20 9.31 15.88 11.90
N ALA A 21 9.02 16.80 10.98
CA ALA A 21 9.08 16.51 9.54
C ALA A 21 10.48 16.10 9.09
N LYS A 22 11.52 16.80 9.58
CA LYS A 22 12.91 16.47 9.29
C LYS A 22 13.28 15.09 9.83
N GLU A 23 12.91 14.79 11.07
CA GLU A 23 13.18 13.48 11.69
C GLU A 23 12.58 12.33 10.86
N LEU A 24 11.33 12.48 10.42
CA LEU A 24 10.64 11.49 9.58
C LEU A 24 11.31 11.35 8.19
N PHE A 25 11.80 12.44 7.61
CA PHE A 25 12.53 12.39 6.34
C PHE A 25 13.90 11.74 6.48
N ASP A 26 14.61 11.98 7.60
CA ASP A 26 15.88 11.31 7.88
C ASP A 26 15.66 9.79 8.06
N GLU A 27 14.57 9.40 8.74
CA GLU A 27 14.16 7.99 8.85
C GLU A 27 13.82 7.37 7.49
N ALA A 28 13.10 8.09 6.62
CA ALA A 28 12.81 7.66 5.25
C ALA A 28 14.11 7.43 4.46
N LYS A 29 15.05 8.38 4.51
CA LYS A 29 16.36 8.25 3.85
C LYS A 29 17.13 7.02 4.38
N SER A 30 17.06 6.74 5.68
CA SER A 30 17.75 5.59 6.29
C SER A 30 17.14 4.24 5.90
N THR A 31 15.83 4.17 5.67
CA THR A 31 15.10 2.90 5.46
C THR A 31 14.82 2.61 3.98
N VAL A 32 14.50 3.66 3.20
CA VAL A 32 14.14 3.58 1.78
C VAL A 32 15.29 4.05 0.88
N GLY A 33 16.24 4.82 1.40
CA GLY A 33 17.37 5.38 0.65
C GLY A 33 17.10 6.77 0.06
N PHE A 34 15.86 7.25 0.10
CA PHE A 34 15.43 8.59 -0.32
C PHE A 34 14.16 8.99 0.41
N VAL A 35 13.64 10.21 0.16
CA VAL A 35 12.33 10.64 0.65
C VAL A 35 11.32 10.50 -0.49
N PRO A 36 10.40 9.52 -0.44
CA PRO A 36 9.35 9.38 -1.44
C PRO A 36 8.51 10.65 -1.58
N ASN A 37 8.13 11.01 -2.80
CA ASN A 37 7.28 12.16 -3.09
C ASN A 37 5.99 12.17 -2.24
N MET A 38 5.39 10.99 -2.03
CA MET A 38 4.23 10.84 -1.16
C MET A 38 4.50 11.27 0.29
N TYR A 39 5.69 11.00 0.83
CA TYR A 39 6.03 11.37 2.21
C TYR A 39 6.19 12.88 2.32
N ALA A 40 6.82 13.53 1.33
CA ALA A 40 6.91 14.98 1.25
C ALA A 40 5.53 15.66 1.22
N ASN A 41 4.56 15.05 0.54
CA ASN A 41 3.17 15.50 0.53
C ASN A 41 2.50 15.35 1.91
N MET A 42 2.59 14.15 2.52
CA MET A 42 2.00 13.87 3.83
C MET A 42 2.60 14.72 4.97
N ALA A 43 3.87 15.14 4.85
CA ALA A 43 4.55 15.94 5.87
C ALA A 43 3.91 17.32 6.12
N ASN A 44 3.01 17.79 5.24
CA ASN A 44 2.15 18.94 5.54
C ASN A 44 1.31 18.75 6.81
N ASN A 45 1.03 17.50 7.18
CA ASN A 45 0.51 17.12 8.47
C ASN A 45 1.42 16.03 9.06
N THR A 46 2.40 16.42 9.87
CA THR A 46 3.38 15.48 10.42
C THR A 46 2.76 14.35 11.23
N ALA A 47 1.60 14.56 11.88
CA ALA A 47 0.91 13.50 12.60
C ALA A 47 0.40 12.41 11.65
N LEU A 48 -0.01 12.76 10.43
CA LEU A 48 -0.41 11.81 9.39
C LEU A 48 0.78 10.95 8.93
N LEU A 49 1.91 11.59 8.59
CA LEU A 49 3.11 10.88 8.14
C LEU A 49 3.68 9.97 9.24
N ASP A 50 3.74 10.46 10.47
CA ASP A 50 4.21 9.69 11.64
C ASP A 50 3.33 8.46 11.88
N THR A 51 2.01 8.64 11.84
CA THR A 51 1.04 7.54 11.97
C THR A 51 1.21 6.51 10.86
N TYR A 52 1.44 6.96 9.62
CA TYR A 52 1.70 6.08 8.50
C TYR A 52 2.97 5.24 8.71
N PHE A 53 4.08 5.86 9.15
CA PHE A 53 5.33 5.16 9.44
C PHE A 53 5.11 4.08 10.50
N HIS A 54 4.49 4.47 11.60
CA HIS A 54 4.22 3.55 12.70
C HIS A 54 3.33 2.38 12.26
N GLY A 55 2.21 2.66 11.60
CA GLY A 55 1.28 1.62 11.14
C GLY A 55 1.90 0.70 10.08
N TYR A 56 2.66 1.28 9.13
CA TYR A 56 3.35 0.52 8.08
C TYR A 56 4.40 -0.44 8.65
N GLY A 57 5.20 0.02 9.61
CA GLY A 57 6.18 -0.81 10.33
C GLY A 57 5.48 -1.91 11.13
N LYS A 58 4.42 -1.58 11.88
CA LYS A 58 3.66 -2.57 12.66
C LYS A 58 2.98 -3.63 11.80
N PHE A 59 2.53 -3.28 10.60
CA PHE A 59 2.03 -4.28 9.67
C PHE A 59 3.13 -5.23 9.21
N HIS A 60 4.30 -4.72 8.81
CA HIS A 60 5.41 -5.56 8.36
C HIS A 60 5.95 -6.48 9.47
N GLU A 61 6.16 -5.94 10.67
CA GLU A 61 6.79 -6.66 11.77
C GLU A 61 5.82 -7.57 12.54
N GLY A 62 4.53 -7.20 12.59
CA GLY A 62 3.58 -7.73 13.56
C GLY A 62 2.30 -8.34 12.98
N SER A 63 2.09 -8.32 11.67
CA SER A 63 0.88 -8.90 11.06
C SER A 63 0.78 -10.42 11.18
N GLY A 64 1.91 -11.12 11.30
CA GLY A 64 1.97 -12.58 11.24
C GLY A 64 1.91 -13.16 9.82
N LEU A 65 1.87 -12.30 8.80
CA LEU A 65 1.87 -12.66 7.39
C LEU A 65 3.28 -12.68 6.81
N SER A 66 3.51 -13.49 5.77
CA SER A 66 4.76 -13.47 5.01
C SER A 66 4.91 -12.17 4.21
N SER A 67 6.14 -11.82 3.81
CA SER A 67 6.42 -10.67 2.95
C SER A 67 5.63 -10.70 1.64
N GLN A 68 5.41 -11.89 1.07
CA GLN A 68 4.64 -12.08 -0.15
C GLN A 68 3.16 -11.72 0.08
N GLU A 69 2.57 -12.24 1.16
CA GLU A 69 1.17 -11.98 1.53
C GLU A 69 0.94 -10.51 1.87
N GLN A 70 1.89 -9.87 2.56
CA GLN A 70 1.85 -8.44 2.88
C GLN A 70 1.76 -7.57 1.61
N GLU A 71 2.57 -7.87 0.59
CA GLU A 71 2.53 -7.13 -0.67
C GLU A 71 1.30 -7.46 -1.51
N VAL A 72 0.81 -8.70 -1.51
CA VAL A 72 -0.47 -9.06 -2.16
C VAL A 72 -1.62 -8.22 -1.57
N ILE A 73 -1.68 -8.08 -0.25
CA ILE A 73 -2.69 -7.22 0.42
C ILE A 73 -2.55 -5.76 -0.01
N PHE A 74 -1.33 -5.20 0.02
CA PHE A 74 -1.13 -3.80 -0.35
C PHE A 74 -1.44 -3.49 -1.80
N LEU A 75 -1.11 -4.41 -2.72
CA LEU A 75 -1.47 -4.30 -4.13
C LEU A 75 -2.99 -4.45 -4.33
N ALA A 76 -3.65 -5.40 -3.65
CA ALA A 76 -5.10 -5.58 -3.73
C ALA A 76 -5.86 -4.32 -3.29
N ILE A 77 -5.47 -3.73 -2.14
CA ILE A 77 -6.09 -2.49 -1.64
C ILE A 77 -5.80 -1.32 -2.59
N SER A 78 -4.55 -1.15 -3.03
CA SER A 78 -4.15 -0.02 -3.87
C SER A 78 -4.78 -0.07 -5.26
N SER A 79 -4.94 -1.28 -5.82
CA SER A 79 -5.67 -1.54 -7.06
C SER A 79 -7.15 -1.19 -6.89
N THR A 80 -7.79 -1.66 -5.80
CA THR A 80 -9.21 -1.38 -5.52
C THR A 80 -9.48 0.11 -5.30
N ASN A 81 -8.56 0.82 -4.66
CA ASN A 81 -8.63 2.27 -4.47
C ASN A 81 -8.18 3.07 -5.70
N ASN A 82 -7.76 2.42 -6.79
CA ASN A 82 -7.23 3.07 -7.99
C ASN A 82 -6.09 4.06 -7.67
N CYS A 83 -5.12 3.64 -6.85
CA CYS A 83 -3.97 4.45 -6.45
C CYS A 83 -2.72 4.07 -7.25
N GLU A 84 -2.48 4.76 -8.37
CA GLU A 84 -1.35 4.53 -9.28
C GLU A 84 0.02 4.61 -8.59
N TYR A 85 0.24 5.62 -7.75
CA TYR A 85 1.49 5.76 -7.00
C TYR A 85 1.79 4.52 -6.16
N CYS A 86 0.81 4.05 -5.38
CA CYS A 86 0.99 2.89 -4.52
C CYS A 86 1.09 1.60 -5.32
N MET A 87 0.37 1.47 -6.45
CA MET A 87 0.55 0.34 -7.37
C MET A 87 1.96 0.29 -7.93
N GLY A 88 2.55 1.42 -8.33
CA GLY A 88 3.93 1.50 -8.80
C GLY A 88 4.94 1.10 -7.73
N ALA A 89 4.88 1.75 -6.56
CA ALA A 89 5.81 1.49 -5.46
C ALA A 89 5.73 0.03 -4.98
N HIS A 90 4.53 -0.48 -4.66
CA HIS A 90 4.38 -1.85 -4.15
C HIS A 90 4.65 -2.92 -5.20
N SER A 91 4.51 -2.62 -6.50
CA SER A 91 4.92 -3.58 -7.54
C SER A 91 6.44 -3.76 -7.58
N MET A 92 7.20 -2.68 -7.35
CA MET A 92 8.65 -2.77 -7.24
C MET A 92 9.05 -3.59 -6.01
N ILE A 93 8.44 -3.30 -4.84
CA ILE A 93 8.72 -4.02 -3.59
C ILE A 93 8.37 -5.51 -3.72
N ALA A 94 7.20 -5.83 -4.28
CA ALA A 94 6.78 -7.19 -4.56
C ALA A 94 7.80 -7.98 -5.39
N ASP A 95 8.29 -7.39 -6.48
CA ASP A 95 9.24 -8.02 -7.42
C ASP A 95 10.67 -8.08 -6.88
N LYS A 96 11.14 -7.04 -6.20
CA LYS A 96 12.55 -6.89 -5.82
C LYS A 96 12.88 -7.29 -4.39
N MET A 97 11.91 -7.28 -3.48
CA MET A 97 12.16 -7.40 -2.05
C MET A 97 11.35 -8.51 -1.39
N SER A 98 10.08 -8.64 -1.74
CA SER A 98 9.15 -9.53 -1.01
C SER A 98 9.04 -10.93 -1.58
N GLY A 99 9.53 -11.15 -2.81
CA GLY A 99 9.55 -12.46 -3.47
C GLY A 99 8.18 -12.92 -3.97
N VAL A 100 7.28 -11.98 -4.29
CA VAL A 100 5.98 -12.31 -4.89
C VAL A 100 6.24 -12.94 -6.27
N PRO A 101 5.65 -14.11 -6.58
CA PRO A 101 5.79 -14.72 -7.90
C PRO A 101 5.40 -13.75 -9.02
N ALA A 102 6.18 -13.73 -10.10
CA ALA A 102 6.00 -12.75 -11.17
C ALA A 102 4.62 -12.86 -11.84
N ASP A 103 4.10 -14.06 -12.01
CA ASP A 103 2.76 -14.32 -12.56
C ASP A 103 1.63 -13.83 -11.64
N VAL A 104 1.77 -13.99 -10.32
CA VAL A 104 0.88 -13.42 -9.30
C VAL A 104 0.88 -11.89 -9.37
N LEU A 105 2.05 -11.25 -9.38
CA LEU A 105 2.16 -9.80 -9.48
C LEU A 105 1.53 -9.27 -10.78
N GLN A 106 1.80 -9.91 -11.91
CA GLN A 106 1.20 -9.50 -13.20
C GLN A 106 -0.32 -9.72 -13.21
N ALA A 107 -0.83 -10.79 -12.61
CA ALA A 107 -2.26 -11.03 -12.49
C ALA A 107 -2.94 -9.91 -11.69
N ILE A 108 -2.41 -9.56 -10.52
CA ILE A 108 -2.94 -8.47 -9.67
C ILE A 108 -2.91 -7.14 -10.43
N ARG A 109 -1.78 -6.80 -11.07
CA ARG A 109 -1.62 -5.56 -11.84
C ARG A 109 -2.56 -5.49 -13.03
N ALA A 110 -2.91 -6.62 -13.66
CA ALA A 110 -3.78 -6.66 -14.83
C ALA A 110 -5.26 -6.92 -14.49
N GLY A 111 -5.62 -7.07 -13.20
CA GLY A 111 -6.98 -7.46 -12.80
C GLY A 111 -7.39 -8.83 -13.33
N LYS A 112 -6.45 -9.78 -13.37
CA LYS A 112 -6.65 -11.16 -13.87
C LYS A 112 -6.62 -12.17 -12.74
N GLU A 113 -7.05 -13.39 -13.05
CA GLU A 113 -6.99 -14.53 -12.14
C GLU A 113 -5.54 -14.79 -11.68
N ILE A 114 -5.38 -14.93 -10.36
CA ILE A 114 -4.10 -15.22 -9.71
C ILE A 114 -3.89 -16.74 -9.70
N PRO A 115 -2.75 -17.25 -10.20
CA PRO A 115 -2.53 -18.69 -10.36
C PRO A 115 -2.27 -19.44 -9.04
N ASP A 116 -1.77 -18.75 -8.01
CA ASP A 116 -1.62 -19.32 -6.66
C ASP A 116 -2.95 -19.23 -5.91
N ALA A 117 -3.56 -20.37 -5.62
CA ALA A 117 -4.89 -20.42 -5.00
C ALA A 117 -4.95 -19.78 -3.60
N LYS A 118 -3.86 -19.84 -2.83
CA LYS A 118 -3.82 -19.25 -1.49
C LYS A 118 -3.73 -17.72 -1.59
N LEU A 119 -2.83 -17.21 -2.42
CA LEU A 119 -2.69 -15.77 -2.65
C LEU A 119 -3.91 -15.19 -3.38
N ALA A 120 -4.57 -15.97 -4.24
CA ALA A 120 -5.84 -15.60 -4.87
C ALA A 120 -6.95 -15.37 -3.84
N ALA A 121 -7.09 -16.27 -2.86
CA ALA A 121 -8.04 -16.12 -1.77
C ALA A 121 -7.73 -14.90 -0.90
N LEU A 122 -6.44 -14.62 -0.65
CA LEU A 122 -6.01 -13.43 0.10
C LEU A 122 -6.33 -12.13 -0.64
N ASP A 123 -6.01 -12.03 -1.93
CA ASP A 123 -6.34 -10.87 -2.77
C ASP A 123 -7.86 -10.67 -2.81
N ALA A 124 -8.63 -11.72 -3.11
CA ALA A 124 -10.09 -11.64 -3.22
C ALA A 124 -10.74 -11.18 -1.91
N PHE A 125 -10.35 -11.77 -0.77
CA PHE A 125 -10.89 -11.37 0.53
C PHE A 125 -10.47 -9.95 0.92
N THR A 126 -9.24 -9.54 0.59
CA THR A 126 -8.77 -8.17 0.81
C THR A 126 -9.59 -7.16 0.01
N ARG A 127 -9.88 -7.45 -1.26
CA ARG A 127 -10.74 -6.60 -2.10
C ARG A 127 -12.15 -6.51 -1.51
N GLU A 128 -12.72 -7.63 -1.10
CA GLU A 128 -14.03 -7.68 -0.45
C GLU A 128 -14.07 -6.82 0.82
N MET A 129 -13.04 -6.89 1.67
CA MET A 129 -12.93 -6.05 2.86
C MET A 129 -12.89 -4.55 2.52
N VAL A 130 -12.25 -4.15 1.42
CA VAL A 130 -12.22 -2.75 0.98
C VAL A 130 -13.59 -2.32 0.42
N THR A 131 -14.18 -3.10 -0.49
CA THR A 131 -15.43 -2.75 -1.18
C THR A 131 -16.64 -2.78 -0.24
N SER A 132 -16.70 -3.76 0.67
CA SER A 132 -17.75 -3.88 1.69
C SER A 132 -17.55 -2.93 2.88
N ARG A 133 -16.42 -2.21 2.94
CA ARG A 133 -16.02 -1.36 4.07
C ARG A 133 -15.89 -2.14 5.38
N GLY A 134 -15.26 -3.31 5.31
CA GLY A 134 -14.98 -4.18 6.45
C GLY A 134 -16.16 -5.04 6.90
N ASN A 135 -17.15 -5.23 6.03
CA ASN A 135 -18.36 -6.02 6.33
C ASN A 135 -18.58 -7.13 5.28
N PRO A 136 -17.65 -8.11 5.19
CA PRO A 136 -17.74 -9.20 4.23
C PRO A 136 -18.92 -10.12 4.58
N ASP A 137 -19.44 -10.81 3.58
CA ASP A 137 -20.43 -11.86 3.82
C ASP A 137 -19.79 -13.15 4.36
N LYS A 138 -20.65 -14.10 4.76
CA LYS A 138 -20.21 -15.38 5.34
C LYS A 138 -19.49 -16.27 4.34
N ASP A 139 -19.80 -16.14 3.06
CA ASP A 139 -19.22 -16.98 2.02
C ASP A 139 -17.78 -16.55 1.74
N ALA A 140 -17.51 -15.23 1.72
CA ALA A 140 -16.17 -14.68 1.64
C ALA A 140 -15.30 -15.11 2.83
N ILE A 141 -15.83 -15.06 4.06
CA ILE A 141 -15.13 -15.53 5.26
C ILE A 141 -14.83 -17.03 5.17
N ALA A 142 -15.81 -17.85 4.75
CA ALA A 142 -15.63 -19.28 4.60
C ALA A 142 -14.56 -19.62 3.55
N ALA A 143 -14.53 -18.92 2.42
CA ALA A 143 -13.51 -19.09 1.39
C ALA A 143 -12.10 -18.71 1.89
N PHE A 144 -11.99 -17.62 2.65
CA PHE A 144 -10.73 -17.19 3.27
C PHE A 144 -10.18 -18.24 4.23
N HIS A 145 -11.04 -18.80 5.09
CA HIS A 145 -10.66 -19.88 6.01
C HIS A 145 -10.32 -21.19 5.28
N ALA A 146 -11.03 -21.52 4.20
CA ALA A 146 -10.73 -22.70 3.40
C ALA A 146 -9.35 -22.63 2.73
N ALA A 147 -8.83 -21.42 2.46
CA ALA A 147 -7.46 -21.20 1.99
C ALA A 147 -6.39 -21.28 3.10
N GLY A 148 -6.81 -21.49 4.36
CA GLY A 148 -5.93 -21.69 5.51
C GLY A 148 -5.58 -20.41 6.28
N TYR A 149 -6.30 -19.31 6.05
CA TYR A 149 -6.19 -18.10 6.87
C TYR A 149 -7.11 -18.17 8.09
N GLU A 150 -6.82 -17.33 9.09
CA GLU A 150 -7.54 -17.28 10.37
C GLU A 150 -8.14 -15.88 10.61
N ASP A 151 -9.06 -15.76 11.59
CA ASP A 151 -9.67 -14.48 11.98
C ASP A 151 -8.63 -13.39 12.31
N LYS A 152 -7.47 -13.77 12.84
CA LYS A 152 -6.37 -12.83 13.15
C LYS A 152 -5.79 -12.19 11.88
N ASP A 153 -5.79 -12.91 10.76
CA ASP A 153 -5.30 -12.41 9.46
C ASP A 153 -6.29 -11.39 8.89
N MET A 154 -7.59 -11.54 9.19
CA MET A 154 -8.59 -10.52 8.88
C MET A 154 -8.29 -9.21 9.61
N LEU A 155 -7.85 -9.27 10.87
CA LEU A 155 -7.42 -8.08 11.62
C LEU A 155 -6.14 -7.47 11.05
N ALA A 156 -5.21 -8.28 10.54
CA ALA A 156 -4.05 -7.79 9.81
C ALA A 156 -4.45 -7.04 8.53
N ILE A 157 -5.49 -7.51 7.82
CA ILE A 157 -6.05 -6.80 6.67
C ILE A 157 -6.69 -5.47 7.09
N VAL A 158 -7.38 -5.39 8.24
CA VAL A 158 -7.90 -4.11 8.78
C VAL A 158 -6.77 -3.12 9.03
N LEU A 159 -5.66 -3.57 9.61
CA LEU A 159 -4.47 -2.73 9.79
C LEU A 159 -3.90 -2.26 8.43
N ALA A 160 -3.78 -3.17 7.47
CA ALA A 160 -3.30 -2.84 6.13
C ALA A 160 -4.19 -1.81 5.43
N ILE A 161 -5.52 -1.97 5.49
CA ILE A 161 -6.50 -1.03 4.95
C ILE A 161 -6.33 0.33 5.60
N SER A 162 -6.15 0.40 6.92
CA SER A 162 -5.94 1.67 7.63
C SER A 162 -4.68 2.41 7.12
N VAL A 163 -3.57 1.68 6.96
CA VAL A 163 -2.30 2.20 6.42
C VAL A 163 -2.47 2.63 4.95
N LYS A 164 -3.16 1.83 4.14
CA LYS A 164 -3.39 2.12 2.73
C LYS A 164 -4.37 3.26 2.51
N VAL A 165 -5.39 3.44 3.35
CA VAL A 165 -6.25 4.63 3.32
C VAL A 165 -5.43 5.90 3.50
N ILE A 166 -4.51 5.94 4.47
CA ILE A 166 -3.63 7.10 4.68
C ILE A 166 -2.82 7.40 3.41
N SER A 167 -2.12 6.39 2.88
CA SER A 167 -1.26 6.59 1.69
C SER A 167 -2.05 6.84 0.39
N ASN A 168 -3.04 6.01 0.08
CA ASN A 168 -3.82 6.09 -1.15
C ASN A 168 -4.59 7.41 -1.23
N TYR A 169 -5.30 7.80 -0.17
CA TYR A 169 -6.10 9.03 -0.22
C TYR A 169 -5.22 10.27 -0.23
N SER A 170 -4.07 10.25 0.47
CA SER A 170 -3.10 11.34 0.35
C SER A 170 -2.58 11.46 -1.08
N ASN A 171 -2.22 10.36 -1.73
CA ASN A 171 -1.81 10.39 -3.14
C ASN A 171 -2.91 10.88 -4.07
N HIS A 172 -4.17 10.54 -3.79
CA HIS A 172 -5.30 11.04 -4.56
C HIS A 172 -5.45 12.55 -4.43
N LEU A 173 -5.33 13.09 -3.23
CA LEU A 173 -5.44 14.53 -2.97
C LEU A 173 -4.30 15.31 -3.62
N PHE A 174 -3.08 14.79 -3.55
CA PHE A 174 -1.89 15.47 -4.06
C PHE A 174 -1.57 15.18 -5.53
N ALA A 175 -2.25 14.20 -6.15
CA ALA A 175 -1.83 13.63 -7.42
C ALA A 175 -0.32 13.31 -7.44
N SER A 176 0.14 12.62 -6.39
CA SER A 176 1.57 12.37 -6.15
C SER A 176 2.23 11.77 -7.39
N GLN A 177 3.27 12.44 -7.88
CA GLN A 177 4.10 11.94 -8.97
C GLN A 177 4.89 10.73 -8.50
N LEU A 178 4.89 9.67 -9.31
CA LEU A 178 5.68 8.47 -9.03
C LEU A 178 7.17 8.82 -9.03
N ASP A 179 7.89 8.40 -8.00
CA ASP A 179 9.33 8.61 -7.93
C ASP A 179 10.06 7.83 -9.03
N ASP A 180 11.17 8.38 -9.54
CA ASP A 180 11.98 7.76 -10.60
C ASP A 180 12.43 6.33 -10.24
N ALA A 181 12.69 6.07 -8.95
CA ALA A 181 13.04 4.75 -8.43
C ALA A 181 11.96 3.68 -8.71
N PHE A 182 10.70 4.09 -8.89
CA PHE A 182 9.57 3.21 -9.15
C PHE A 182 9.08 3.28 -10.60
N ALA A 183 9.68 4.12 -11.45
CA ALA A 183 9.16 4.43 -12.80
C ALA A 183 8.98 3.18 -13.69
N ALA A 184 9.88 2.19 -13.58
CA ALA A 184 9.78 0.93 -14.32
C ALA A 184 8.52 0.10 -13.97
N TYR A 185 7.86 0.41 -12.87
CA TYR A 185 6.66 -0.27 -12.36
C TYR A 185 5.40 0.58 -12.49
N SER A 186 5.44 1.69 -13.23
CA SER A 186 4.26 2.51 -13.52
C SER A 186 3.05 1.63 -13.86
N TRP A 187 1.90 1.95 -13.28
CA TRP A 187 0.68 1.18 -13.46
C TRP A 187 -0.28 1.97 -14.37
N PRO A 188 -0.76 1.37 -15.47
CA PRO A 188 -1.66 2.06 -16.37
C PRO A 188 -3.02 2.29 -15.70
N GLU A 189 -3.65 3.41 -16.09
CA GLU A 189 -5.03 3.77 -15.75
C GLU A 189 -6.06 2.85 -16.43
#